data_AF-A0A151Y276-F1
#
_entry.id   AF-A0A151Y276-F1
#
_cell.length_a   1.000
_cell.length_b   1.000
_cell.length_c   1.000
_cell.angle_alpha   90.00
_cell.angle_beta   90.00
_cell.angle_gamma   90.00
#
_symmetry.space_group_name_H-M   'P 1'
#
loop_
_entity.id
_entity.type
_entity.pdbx_description
1 polymer ?
#
loop_
_entity_poly.entity_id
_entity_poly.type
_entity_poly.pdbx_seq_one_letter_code
_entity_poly.pdbx_strand_id
1 'polypeptide(L)'
;MQSYLYFLSSKADLHLLLTFRAKELTHAEKIDIVLEVERQLMSSEHADKHIHLLWRGGFAGDGFTIWSETDSEKSLSPEAVSALFKNAELVCIDLPEYLEERMNTEAQFIVFAEADYVDFMLENHSI
;
A
#
# COMPACT_ATOMS: atom_id res chain seq x y z
N MET A 1 -0.60 7.62 19.25
CA MET A 1 -0.10 6.33 18.73
C MET A 1 0.46 6.65 17.38
N GLN A 2 1.71 6.30 17.10
CA GLN A 2 2.34 6.60 15.82
C GLN A 2 1.87 5.54 14.82
N SER A 3 1.28 6.00 13.72
CA SER A 3 0.79 5.14 12.66
C SER A 3 1.90 4.93 11.61
N TYR A 4 1.91 3.76 10.98
CA TYR A 4 2.95 3.41 9.99
C TYR A 4 2.32 3.08 8.63
N LEU A 5 3.07 3.39 7.59
CA LEU A 5 2.88 2.87 6.25
C LEU A 5 3.72 1.62 6.08
N TYR A 6 3.09 0.56 5.60
CA TYR A 6 3.74 -0.73 5.38
C TYR A 6 3.91 -0.96 3.89
N PHE A 7 5.14 -1.21 3.45
CA PHE A 7 5.47 -1.41 2.06
C PHE A 7 6.08 -2.79 1.83
N LEU A 8 5.75 -3.39 0.69
CA LEU A 8 6.51 -4.50 0.11
C LEU A 8 7.51 -3.90 -0.89
N SER A 9 8.77 -3.93 -0.49
CA SER A 9 9.89 -3.32 -1.22
C SER A 9 10.52 -4.32 -2.18
N SER A 10 10.55 -3.95 -3.45
CA SER A 10 11.31 -4.63 -4.50
C SER A 10 12.55 -3.81 -4.87
N LYS A 11 13.33 -4.27 -5.85
CA LYS A 11 14.52 -3.56 -6.33
C LYS A 11 14.20 -2.16 -6.88
N ALA A 12 13.06 -2.00 -7.55
CA ALA A 12 12.67 -0.75 -8.22
C ALA A 12 11.33 -0.17 -7.70
N ASP A 13 10.57 -0.94 -6.94
CA ASP A 13 9.19 -0.61 -6.59
C ASP A 13 8.95 -0.67 -5.08
N LEU A 14 8.04 0.15 -4.60
CA LEU A 14 7.45 0.10 -3.27
C LEU A 14 5.95 -0.14 -3.40
N HIS A 15 5.44 -1.23 -2.85
CA HIS A 15 4.02 -1.52 -2.86
C HIS A 15 3.42 -1.20 -1.49
N LEU A 16 2.72 -0.07 -1.40
CA LEU A 16 2.02 0.34 -0.18
C LEU A 16 0.85 -0.60 0.08
N LEU A 17 0.87 -1.26 1.24
CA LEU A 17 -0.18 -2.15 1.70
C LEU A 17 -1.35 -1.34 2.26
N LEU A 18 -2.49 -1.45 1.58
CA LEU A 18 -3.75 -0.85 1.97
C LEU A 18 -4.80 -1.92 2.27
N THR A 19 -5.80 -1.54 3.05
CA THR A 19 -6.96 -2.39 3.34
C THR A 19 -7.90 -2.46 2.13
N PHE A 20 -8.85 -3.40 2.17
CA PHE A 20 -9.88 -3.55 1.13
C PHE A 20 -10.72 -2.30 0.87
N ARG A 21 -10.68 -1.29 1.76
CA ARG A 21 -11.36 -0.01 1.60
C ARG A 21 -10.74 0.86 0.51
N ALA A 22 -9.49 0.62 0.13
CA ALA A 22 -8.81 1.36 -0.93
C ALA A 22 -9.50 1.26 -2.30
N LYS A 23 -10.40 0.27 -2.50
CA LYS A 23 -11.28 0.20 -3.67
C LYS A 23 -12.23 1.40 -3.79
N GLU A 24 -12.53 2.08 -2.68
CA GLU A 24 -13.45 3.22 -2.62
C GLU A 24 -12.73 4.54 -2.91
N LEU A 25 -11.39 4.54 -2.94
CA LEU A 25 -10.61 5.75 -3.22
C LEU A 25 -10.84 6.20 -4.67
N THR A 26 -11.10 7.48 -4.83
CA THR A 26 -11.10 8.16 -6.12
C THR A 26 -9.68 8.26 -6.68
N HIS A 27 -9.57 8.48 -7.98
CA HIS A 27 -8.27 8.69 -8.63
C HIS A 27 -7.48 9.84 -7.99
N ALA A 28 -8.14 10.95 -7.64
CA ALA A 28 -7.51 12.08 -6.99
C ALA A 28 -6.93 11.71 -5.62
N GLU A 29 -7.67 10.96 -4.80
CA GLU A 29 -7.19 10.54 -3.48
C GLU A 29 -6.01 9.56 -3.58
N LYS A 30 -5.99 8.69 -4.60
CA LYS A 30 -4.85 7.81 -4.86
C LYS A 30 -3.59 8.61 -5.20
N ILE A 31 -3.73 9.65 -6.03
CA ILE A 31 -2.63 10.55 -6.37
C ILE A 31 -2.16 11.32 -5.14
N ASP A 32 -3.07 11.87 -4.34
CA ASP A 32 -2.72 12.59 -3.11
C ASP A 32 -1.92 11.72 -2.13
N ILE A 33 -2.31 10.45 -1.96
CA ILE A 33 -1.56 9.50 -1.13
C ILE A 33 -0.16 9.29 -1.69
N VAL A 34 -0.03 9.02 -3.00
CA VAL A 34 1.29 8.80 -3.62
C VAL A 34 2.18 10.03 -3.45
N LEU A 35 1.70 11.23 -3.78
CA LEU A 35 2.49 12.46 -3.68
C LEU A 35 2.99 12.73 -2.26
N GLU A 36 2.15 12.51 -1.25
CA GLU A 36 2.56 12.73 0.14
C GLU A 36 3.56 11.67 0.61
N VAL A 37 3.42 10.43 0.15
CA VAL A 37 4.40 9.37 0.41
C VAL A 37 5.73 9.67 -0.28
N GLU A 38 5.72 10.08 -1.56
CA GLU A 38 6.93 10.49 -2.28
C GLU A 38 7.65 11.61 -1.55
N ARG A 39 6.88 12.60 -1.08
CA ARG A 39 7.42 13.72 -0.32
C ARG A 39 8.15 13.27 0.95
N GLN A 40 7.57 12.33 1.68
CA GLN A 40 8.20 11.74 2.86
C GLN A 40 9.48 10.95 2.51
N LEU A 41 9.47 10.28 1.35
CA LEU A 41 10.56 9.43 0.89
C LEU A 41 11.69 10.17 0.18
N MET A 42 11.52 11.43 -0.21
CA MET A 42 12.51 12.21 -0.98
C MET A 42 13.92 12.25 -0.36
N SER A 43 14.05 12.08 0.96
CA SER A 43 15.34 12.08 1.66
C SER A 43 15.79 10.68 2.13
N SER A 44 15.13 9.62 1.66
CA SER A 44 15.38 8.24 2.05
C SER A 44 16.08 7.45 0.93
N GLU A 45 16.57 6.26 1.25
CA GLU A 45 17.09 5.30 0.25
C GLU A 45 16.02 4.77 -0.73
N HIS A 46 14.75 5.14 -0.52
CA HIS A 46 13.64 4.77 -1.39
C HIS A 46 13.17 5.90 -2.31
N ALA A 47 13.85 7.06 -2.33
CA ALA A 47 13.47 8.21 -3.13
C ALA A 47 13.32 7.92 -4.64
N ASP A 48 14.08 6.94 -5.16
CA ASP A 48 14.06 6.56 -6.58
C ASP A 48 13.10 5.40 -6.90
N LYS A 49 12.37 4.87 -5.91
CA LYS A 49 11.46 3.72 -6.12
C LYS A 49 10.08 4.16 -6.58
N HIS A 50 9.50 3.41 -7.51
CA HIS A 50 8.13 3.65 -7.97
C HIS A 50 7.12 3.17 -6.92
N ILE A 51 6.18 4.03 -6.54
CA ILE A 51 5.15 3.68 -5.56
C ILE A 51 3.94 3.10 -6.26
N HIS A 52 3.51 1.95 -5.77
CA HIS A 52 2.29 1.26 -6.15
C HIS A 52 1.38 1.15 -4.94
N LEU A 53 0.10 1.41 -5.11
CA LEU A 53 -0.92 1.12 -4.12
C LEU A 53 -1.40 -0.32 -4.31
N LEU A 54 -1.38 -1.11 -3.24
CA LEU A 54 -1.73 -2.52 -3.25
C LEU A 54 -2.81 -2.81 -2.19
N TRP A 55 -3.97 -3.32 -2.61
CA TRP A 55 -5.04 -3.71 -1.69
C TRP A 55 -5.70 -5.02 -2.09
N ARG A 56 -6.35 -5.67 -1.13
CA ARG A 56 -7.10 -6.90 -1.37
C ARG A 56 -8.51 -6.61 -1.88
N GLY A 57 -8.96 -7.34 -2.90
CA GLY A 57 -10.33 -7.29 -3.38
C GLY A 57 -11.31 -8.01 -2.45
N GLY A 58 -11.72 -7.35 -1.36
CA GLY A 58 -12.85 -7.76 -0.52
C GLY A 58 -12.83 -9.18 0.07
N PHE A 59 -13.96 -9.57 0.68
CA PHE A 59 -14.12 -10.80 1.46
C PHE A 59 -14.27 -12.08 0.62
N ALA A 60 -14.51 -11.98 -0.69
CA ALA A 60 -14.86 -13.12 -1.55
C ALA A 60 -13.67 -13.83 -2.21
N GLY A 61 -12.43 -13.54 -1.78
CA GLY A 61 -11.23 -14.20 -2.31
C GLY A 61 -10.70 -13.58 -3.61
N ASP A 62 -11.14 -12.39 -3.98
CA ASP A 62 -10.78 -11.75 -5.24
C ASP A 62 -9.43 -11.03 -5.16
N GLY A 63 -8.35 -11.81 -5.16
CA GLY A 63 -6.99 -11.35 -5.50
C GLY A 63 -6.48 -10.10 -4.80
N PHE A 64 -5.38 -9.56 -5.32
CA PHE A 64 -4.90 -8.23 -4.99
C PHE A 64 -5.07 -7.32 -6.20
N THR A 65 -5.40 -6.06 -5.95
CA THR A 65 -5.41 -5.01 -6.96
C THR A 65 -4.20 -4.12 -6.72
N ILE A 66 -3.48 -3.83 -7.80
CA ILE A 66 -2.38 -2.89 -7.85
C ILE A 66 -2.78 -1.67 -8.69
N TRP A 67 -2.32 -0.50 -8.29
CA TRP A 67 -2.46 0.75 -9.03
C TRP A 67 -1.22 1.61 -8.83
N SER A 68 -0.81 2.35 -9.85
CA SER A 68 0.22 3.38 -9.74
C SER A 68 -0.16 4.59 -10.59
N GLU A 69 0.60 5.68 -10.49
CA GLU A 69 0.38 6.84 -11.36
C GLU A 69 0.51 6.48 -12.85
N THR A 70 1.44 5.57 -13.19
CA THR A 70 1.72 5.15 -14.57
C THR A 70 0.83 4.02 -15.05
N ASP A 71 0.25 3.23 -14.13
CA ASP A 71 -0.53 2.05 -14.44
C ASP A 71 -1.93 2.09 -13.83
N SER A 72 -2.94 1.98 -14.71
CA SER A 72 -4.33 1.75 -14.31
C SER A 72 -4.48 0.53 -13.41
N GLU A 73 -5.61 0.48 -12.69
CA GLU A 73 -5.91 -0.62 -11.76
C GLU A 73 -5.84 -1.98 -12.46
N LYS A 74 -5.04 -2.90 -11.89
CA LYS A 74 -4.87 -4.25 -12.40
C LYS A 74 -5.07 -5.24 -11.26
N SER A 75 -5.84 -6.29 -11.51
CA SER A 75 -5.90 -7.43 -10.60
C SER A 75 -4.70 -8.35 -10.84
N LEU A 76 -3.98 -8.67 -9.77
CA LEU A 76 -2.87 -9.61 -9.78
C LEU A 76 -3.39 -11.06 -9.74
N SER A 77 -2.73 -11.94 -10.50
CA SER A 77 -2.97 -13.37 -10.39
C SER A 77 -2.44 -13.90 -9.06
N PRO A 78 -2.94 -15.05 -8.56
CA PRO A 78 -2.45 -15.66 -7.33
C PRO A 78 -0.94 -15.91 -7.33
N GLU A 79 -0.37 -16.29 -8.47
CA GLU A 79 1.06 -16.52 -8.65
C GLU A 79 1.86 -15.21 -8.55
N ALA A 80 1.35 -14.12 -9.13
CA ALA A 80 1.99 -12.81 -9.05
C ALA A 80 1.98 -12.26 -7.61
N VAL A 81 0.88 -12.48 -6.88
CA VAL A 81 0.78 -12.14 -5.46
C VAL A 81 1.81 -12.94 -4.65
N SER A 82 1.82 -14.27 -4.79
CA SER A 82 2.79 -15.11 -4.08
C SER A 82 4.23 -14.71 -4.40
N ALA A 83 4.55 -14.43 -5.66
CA ALA A 83 5.88 -13.98 -6.06
C ALA A 83 6.24 -12.61 -5.46
N LEU A 84 5.27 -11.68 -5.37
CA LEU A 84 5.48 -10.36 -4.79
C LEU A 84 5.77 -10.45 -3.29
N PHE A 85 4.97 -11.20 -2.54
CA PHE A 85 5.14 -11.38 -1.09
C PHE A 85 6.41 -12.18 -0.74
N LYS A 86 6.81 -13.14 -1.60
CA LYS A 86 7.99 -13.97 -1.36
C LYS A 86 9.32 -13.24 -1.62
N ASN A 87 9.35 -12.34 -2.60
CA ASN A 87 10.57 -11.69 -3.05
C ASN A 87 10.72 -10.25 -2.53
N ALA A 88 9.73 -9.72 -1.82
CA ALA A 88 9.76 -8.38 -1.28
C ALA A 88 10.23 -8.35 0.18
N GLU A 89 10.90 -7.27 0.53
CA GLU A 89 11.23 -6.94 1.91
C GLU A 89 10.13 -6.06 2.50
N LEU A 90 9.69 -6.34 3.73
CA LEU A 90 8.74 -5.49 4.43
C LEU A 90 9.47 -4.26 4.97
N VAL A 91 9.04 -3.08 4.53
CA VAL A 91 9.55 -1.78 4.98
C VAL A 91 8.44 -1.03 5.69
N CYS A 92 8.76 -0.46 6.85
CA CYS A 92 7.84 0.37 7.62
C CYS A 92 8.36 1.80 7.64
N ILE A 93 7.50 2.75 7.29
CA ILE A 93 7.80 4.19 7.32
C ILE A 93 6.71 4.90 8.11
N ASP A 94 7.05 5.98 8.79
CA ASP A 94 6.07 6.79 9.51
C ASP A 94 4.97 7.30 8.59
N LEU A 95 3.70 7.20 9.04
CA LEU A 95 2.58 7.80 8.33
C LEU A 95 2.77 9.33 8.34
N PRO A 96 2.78 10.01 7.17
CA PRO A 96 2.87 11.46 7.12
C PRO A 96 1.73 12.11 7.90
N GLU A 97 2.05 13.17 8.65
CA GLU A 97 1.09 13.88 9.50
C GLU A 97 -0.18 14.28 8.73
N TYR A 98 -0.04 14.73 7.48
CA TYR A 98 -1.17 15.06 6.63
C TYR A 98 -2.12 13.87 6.40
N LEU A 99 -1.58 12.69 6.11
CA LEU A 99 -2.39 11.49 5.90
C LEU A 99 -3.00 10.98 7.21
N GLU A 100 -2.28 11.13 8.32
CA GLU A 100 -2.81 10.82 9.66
C GLU A 100 -4.00 11.72 10.03
N GLU A 101 -3.90 13.03 9.78
CA GLU A 101 -5.00 13.97 9.98
C GLU A 101 -6.22 13.62 9.10
N ARG A 102 -5.98 13.30 7.83
CA ARG A 102 -7.04 12.87 6.88
C ARG A 102 -7.72 11.59 7.34
N MET A 103 -6.96 10.60 7.80
CA MET A 103 -7.51 9.34 8.34
C MET A 103 -8.42 9.57 9.56
N ASN A 104 -8.05 10.53 10.42
CA ASN A 104 -8.82 10.87 11.63
C ASN A 104 -10.08 11.71 11.35
N THR A 105 -10.15 12.38 10.19
CA THR A 105 -11.24 13.31 9.84
C THR A 105 -12.16 12.78 8.74
N GLU A 106 -11.67 11.89 7.87
CA GLU A 106 -12.37 11.39 6.70
C GLU A 106 -12.42 9.87 6.65
N ALA A 107 -13.63 9.31 6.65
CA ALA A 107 -13.83 7.86 6.66
C ALA A 107 -13.25 7.14 5.43
N GLN A 108 -13.13 7.84 4.30
CA GLN A 108 -12.52 7.35 3.06
C GLN A 108 -10.99 7.15 3.16
N PHE A 109 -10.31 7.79 4.11
CA PHE A 109 -8.86 7.63 4.35
C PHE A 109 -8.54 6.55 5.39
N ILE A 110 -9.54 5.81 5.89
CA ILE A 110 -9.35 4.60 6.70
C ILE A 110 -8.94 3.44 5.76
N VAL A 111 -7.82 3.61 5.07
CA VAL A 111 -7.29 2.69 4.04
C VAL A 111 -5.92 2.16 4.41
N PHE A 112 -5.19 2.82 5.30
CA PHE A 112 -3.88 2.39 5.76
C PHE A 112 -4.02 1.14 6.64
N ALA A 113 -3.14 0.17 6.39
CA ALA A 113 -3.17 -1.10 7.11
C ALA A 113 -2.59 -0.96 8.53
N GLU A 114 -3.24 -1.58 9.50
CA GLU A 114 -2.69 -1.78 10.84
C GLU A 114 -1.75 -3.00 10.87
N ALA A 115 -0.86 -3.07 11.86
CA ALA A 115 0.11 -4.15 12.03
C ALA A 115 -0.54 -5.55 11.94
N ASP A 116 -1.61 -5.78 12.70
CA ASP A 116 -2.31 -7.08 12.72
C ASP A 116 -2.85 -7.48 11.34
N TYR A 117 -3.27 -6.52 10.52
CA TYR A 117 -3.74 -6.76 9.15
C TYR A 117 -2.57 -7.11 8.22
N VAL A 118 -1.42 -6.45 8.40
CA VAL A 118 -0.20 -6.74 7.63
C VAL A 118 0.34 -8.12 7.98
N ASP A 119 0.43 -8.44 9.27
CA ASP A 119 0.88 -9.76 9.74
C ASP A 119 -0.02 -10.86 9.16
N PHE A 120 -1.34 -10.67 9.22
CA PHE A 120 -2.29 -11.58 8.60
C PHE A 120 -2.06 -11.74 7.08
N MET A 121 -1.76 -10.66 6.35
CA MET A 121 -1.46 -10.75 4.92
C MET A 121 -0.15 -11.51 4.65
N LEU A 122 0.89 -11.26 5.44
CA LEU A 122 2.17 -11.93 5.28
C LEU A 122 2.04 -13.43 5.56
N GLU A 123 1.42 -13.84 6.66
CA GLU A 123 1.24 -15.25 7.01
C GLU A 123 0.49 -16.06 5.94
N ASN A 124 -0.50 -15.45 5.28
CA ASN A 124 -1.29 -16.13 4.25
C ASN A 124 -0.65 -16.18 2.87
N HIS A 125 0.43 -15.42 2.62
CA HIS A 125 1.02 -15.26 1.29
C HIS A 125 2.55 -15.50 1.22
N SER A 126 3.24 -15.65 2.35
CA SER A 126 4.69 -15.93 2.43
C SER A 126 5.09 -17.41 2.23
N ILE A 127 4.38 -18.18 1.39
CA ILE A 127 4.66 -19.62 1.14
C ILE A 127 5.85 -19.81 0.17
#